data_AF-A0A6M3LC78-F1
#
_entry.id   AF-A0A6M3LC78-F1
#
_cell.length_a   1.000
_cell.length_b   1.000
_cell.length_c   1.000
_cell.angle_alpha   90.00
_cell.angle_beta   90.00
_cell.angle_gamma   90.00
#
_symmetry.space_group_name_H-M   'P 1'
#
loop_
_entity.id
_entity.type
_entity.pdbx_description
1 polymer ?
#
loop_
_entity_poly.entity_id
_entity_poly.type
_entity_poly.pdbx_seq_one_letter_code
_entity_poly.pdbx_strand_id
1 'polypeptide(L)' 'MSDYIRINQEIYDKAIGQFRLQLGAIMNCFRCYGLQEDVDGAMVEIVKLAEQFAMRVRGKDISIMVRSKPRRRPTE' A
#
# COMPACT_ATOMS: atom_id res chain seq x y z
N MET A 1 11.80 4.18 -24.82
CA MET A 1 11.15 4.02 -23.50
C MET A 1 10.63 2.60 -23.44
N SER A 2 11.04 1.80 -22.45
CA SER A 2 10.56 0.42 -22.32
C SER A 2 9.06 0.47 -22.05
N ASP A 3 8.26 -0.13 -22.92
CA ASP A 3 6.83 -0.32 -22.67
C ASP A 3 6.70 -1.19 -21.43
N TYR A 4 6.31 -0.57 -20.31
CA TYR A 4 6.01 -1.28 -19.09
C TYR A 4 4.75 -2.14 -19.33
N ILE A 5 4.97 -3.40 -19.71
CA ILE A 5 3.89 -4.37 -19.86
C ILE A 5 3.19 -4.49 -18.52
N ARG A 6 1.90 -4.14 -18.51
CA ARG A 6 1.07 -4.25 -17.30
C ARG A 6 1.01 -5.70 -16.86
N ILE A 7 1.44 -5.96 -15.63
CA ILE A 7 1.40 -7.29 -15.02
C ILE A 7 -0.07 -7.77 -14.99
N ASN A 8 -0.30 -9.02 -15.40
CA ASN A 8 -1.61 -9.67 -15.32
C ASN A 8 -2.12 -9.66 -13.86
N GLN A 9 -3.44 -9.52 -13.68
CA GLN A 9 -4.07 -9.45 -12.37
C GLN A 9 -3.78 -10.71 -11.53
N GLU A 10 -3.79 -11.90 -12.14
CA GLU A 10 -3.48 -13.14 -11.43
C GLU A 10 -2.05 -13.14 -10.84
N ILE A 11 -1.07 -12.64 -11.60
CA ILE A 11 0.32 -12.54 -11.14
C ILE A 11 0.44 -11.48 -10.04
N TYR A 12 -0.31 -10.37 -10.17
CA TYR A 12 -0.37 -9.33 -9.16
C TYR A 12 -0.93 -9.86 -7.82
N ASP A 13 -2.03 -10.61 -7.85
CA ASP A 13 -2.65 -11.16 -6.64
C ASP A 13 -1.71 -12.18 -5.96
N LYS A 14 -1.00 -12.99 -6.74
CA LYS A 14 0.07 -13.86 -6.23
C LYS A 14 1.20 -13.06 -5.56
N ALA A 15 1.64 -11.97 -6.17
CA ALA A 15 2.70 -11.12 -5.60
C ALA A 15 2.26 -10.45 -4.29
N ILE A 16 1.01 -9.97 -4.20
CA ILE A 16 0.45 -9.44 -2.95
C ILE A 16 0.36 -10.52 -1.87
N GLY A 17 -0.03 -11.74 -2.22
CA GLY A 17 -0.03 -12.88 -1.30
C GLY A 17 1.37 -13.17 -0.74
N GLN A 18 2.38 -13.21 -1.62
CA GLN A 18 3.78 -13.40 -1.21
C GLN A 18 4.28 -12.25 -0.34
N PHE A 19 3.93 -11.01 -0.67
CA PHE A 19 4.27 -9.84 0.14
C PHE A 19 3.70 -9.94 1.56
N ARG A 20 2.43 -10.34 1.70
CA ARG A 20 1.79 -10.55 3.01
C ARG A 20 2.52 -11.61 3.84
N LEU A 21 2.93 -12.72 3.23
CA LEU A 21 3.67 -13.79 3.92
C LEU A 21 5.04 -13.33 4.40
N GLN A 22 5.79 -12.63 3.54
CA GLN A 22 7.11 -12.08 3.90
C GLN A 22 7.00 -11.03 5.01
N LEU A 23 6.03 -10.13 4.91
CA LEU A 23 5.77 -9.13 5.93
C LEU A 23 5.39 -9.78 7.27
N GLY A 24 4.54 -10.81 7.23
CA GLY A 24 4.18 -11.58 8.41
C GLY A 24 5.41 -12.20 9.10
N ALA A 25 6.35 -12.75 8.32
CA ALA A 25 7.59 -13.31 8.86
C ALA A 25 8.47 -12.24 9.52
N ILE A 26 8.60 -11.05 8.91
CA ILE A 26 9.37 -9.93 9.46
C ILE A 26 8.73 -9.44 10.77
N MET A 27 7.41 -9.26 10.77
CA MET A 27 6.69 -8.70 11.91
C MET A 27 6.49 -9.71 13.06
N ASN A 28 6.71 -11.00 12.81
CA ASN A 28 6.51 -12.04 13.81
C ASN A 28 7.40 -11.87 15.05
N CYS A 29 8.59 -11.26 14.90
CA CYS A 29 9.48 -10.99 16.03
C CYS A 29 8.83 -10.08 17.09
N PHE A 30 7.94 -9.18 16.68
CA PHE A 30 7.22 -8.28 17.58
C PHE A 30 6.12 -9.00 18.37
N ARG A 31 5.57 -10.09 17.83
CA ARG A 31 4.58 -10.92 18.55
C ARG A 31 5.19 -11.57 19.79
N CYS A 32 6.49 -11.90 19.78
CA CYS A 32 7.19 -12.42 20.95
C CYS A 32 7.22 -11.43 22.13
N TYR A 33 7.00 -10.14 21.88
CA TYR A 33 6.92 -9.10 22.91
C TYR A 33 5.48 -8.80 23.35
N GLY A 34 4.50 -9.60 22.93
CA GLY A 34 3.09 -9.42 23.26
C GLY A 34 2.36 -8.34 22.44
N LEU A 35 2.99 -7.78 21.40
CA LEU A 35 2.43 -6.74 20.55
C LEU A 35 1.55 -7.29 19.42
N GLN A 36 0.76 -8.32 19.71
CA GLN A 36 0.05 -9.07 18.67
C GLN A 36 -0.99 -8.22 17.92
N GLU A 37 -1.79 -7.45 18.65
CA GLU A 37 -2.83 -6.58 18.08
C GLU A 37 -2.22 -5.46 17.22
N ASP A 38 -1.13 -4.84 17.69
CA ASP A 38 -0.43 -3.79 16.95
C ASP A 38 0.19 -4.33 15.65
N VAL A 39 0.76 -5.54 15.69
CA VAL A 39 1.32 -6.21 14.52
C VAL A 39 0.23 -6.51 13.49
N ASP A 40 -0.91 -7.03 13.93
CA ASP A 40 -2.04 -7.34 13.05
C ASP A 40 -2.59 -6.06 12.39
N GLY A 41 -2.73 -4.98 13.17
CA GLY A 41 -3.14 -3.67 12.65
C GLY A 41 -2.13 -3.07 11.66
N ALA A 42 -0.84 -3.09 12.00
CA ALA A 42 0.22 -2.58 11.16
C ALA A 42 0.32 -3.36 9.83
N MET A 43 0.17 -4.68 9.86
CA MET A 43 0.18 -5.49 8.65
C MET A 43 -0.90 -5.08 7.66
N VAL A 44 -2.13 -4.81 8.14
CA VAL A 44 -3.24 -4.39 7.28
C VAL A 44 -2.94 -3.06 6.59
N GLU A 45 -2.45 -2.07 7.34
CA GLU A 45 -2.16 -0.75 6.79
C GLU A 45 -0.96 -0.75 5.82
N ILE A 46 0.09 -1.53 6.12
CA ILE A 46 1.26 -1.66 5.22
C ILE A 46 0.83 -2.28 3.88
N VAL A 47 0.03 -3.36 3.92
CA VAL A 47 -0.48 -4.01 2.71
C VAL A 47 -1.35 -3.06 1.89
N LYS A 48 -2.25 -2.33 2.54
CA LYS A 48 -3.10 -1.33 1.89
C LYS A 48 -2.29 -0.22 1.23
N LEU A 49 -1.24 0.27 1.90
CA LEU A 49 -0.33 1.27 1.33
C LEU A 49 0.41 0.72 0.10
N ALA A 50 0.90 -0.52 0.17
CA ALA A 50 1.59 -1.18 -0.94
C ALA A 50 0.64 -1.38 -2.14
N GLU A 51 -0.60 -1.81 -1.89
CA GLU A 51 -1.64 -1.95 -2.93
C GLU A 51 -1.97 -0.60 -3.58
N GLN A 52 -2.13 0.47 -2.80
CA GLN A 52 -2.36 1.83 -3.33
C GLN A 52 -1.19 2.32 -4.18
N PHE A 53 0.05 2.12 -3.70
CA PHE A 53 1.24 2.47 -4.45
C PHE A 53 1.30 1.72 -5.79
N ALA A 54 1.05 0.42 -5.78
CA ALA A 54 1.06 -0.39 -6.98
C ALA A 54 -0.06 -0.01 -7.96
N MET A 55 -1.25 0.33 -7.47
CA MET A 55 -2.34 0.83 -8.32
C MET A 55 -1.99 2.18 -8.98
N ARG A 56 -1.29 3.07 -8.28
CA ARG A 56 -0.78 4.34 -8.84
C ARG A 56 0.28 4.11 -9.91
N VAL A 57 1.26 3.25 -9.65
CA VAL A 57 2.29 2.89 -10.64
C VAL A 57 1.65 2.27 -11.89
N ARG A 58 0.58 1.48 -11.74
CA ARG A 58 -0.18 0.89 -12.86
C ARG A 58 -1.09 1.89 -13.59
N GLY A 59 -1.28 3.10 -13.06
CA GLY A 59 -2.21 4.10 -13.58
C GLY A 59 -3.68 3.69 -13.48
N LYS A 60 -4.03 2.81 -12.52
CA LYS A 60 -5.42 2.43 -12.21
C LYS A 60 -6.04 3.30 -11.12
N ASP A 61 -5.22 4.00 -10.34
CA ASP A 61 -5.66 4.93 -9.31
C ASP A 61 -5.74 6.36 -9.86
N ILE A 62 -6.76 7.10 -9.44
CA ILE A 62 -6.88 8.54 -9.74
C ILE A 62 -5.98 9.23 -8.74
N SER A 63 -5.07 10.11 -9.19
CA SER A 63 -4.16 10.79 -8.27
C SER A 63 -4.95 11.48 -7.15
N ILE A 64 -4.42 11.45 -5.93
CA ILE A 64 -4.91 12.36 -4.90
C ILE A 64 -4.73 13.75 -5.51
N MET A 65 -5.83 14.39 -5.90
CA MET A 65 -5.79 15.72 -6.48
C MET A 65 -5.11 16.63 -5.46
N VAL A 66 -3.80 16.84 -5.63
CA VAL A 66 -3.09 17.93 -4.99
C VAL A 66 -3.78 19.16 -5.54
N ARG A 67 -4.62 19.79 -4.72
CA ARG A 67 -5.30 21.02 -5.13
C ARG A 67 -4.18 21.97 -5.57
N SER A 68 -4.21 22.36 -6.84
CA SER A 68 -3.25 23.33 -7.39
C SER A 68 -3.32 24.68 -6.69
N LYS A 69 -4.41 24.93 -5.93
CA LYS A 69 -4.62 26.13 -5.16
C LYS A 69 -4.86 25.78 -3.68
N PRO A 70 -4.16 26.46 -2.74
CA PRO A 70 -4.45 26.32 -1.32
C PRO A 70 -5.90 26.75 -1.05
N ARG A 71 -6.55 26.05 -0.11
CA ARG A 71 -7.91 26.38 0.33
C ARG A 71 -7.81 27.73 1.09
N ARG A 72 -8.42 28.80 0.57
CA ARG A 72 -8.50 30.08 1.30
C ARG A 72 -9.26 29.87 2.61
N ARG A 73 -8.76 30.44 3.70
CA ARG A 73 -9.46 30.39 5.00
C ARG A 73 -10.75 31.20 4.90
N PRO A 74 -11.83 30.85 5.64
CA PRO A 74 -13.14 31.52 5.57
C PRO A 74 -13.18 32.94 6.16
N THR A 75 -12.04 33.63 6.26
CA THR A 75 -11.88 34.93 6.93
C THR A 75 -11.38 36.02 5.98
N GLU A 76 -11.50 35.81 4.66
CA GLU A 76 -11.42 36.87 3.63
C GLU A 76 -12.81 37.10 3.04
#